data_AF-A0A966UZQ2-F1
#
_entry.id   AF-A0A966UZQ2-F1
#
_cell.length_a   1.000
_cell.length_b   1.000
_cell.length_c   1.000
_cell.angle_alpha   90.00
_cell.angle_beta   90.00
_cell.angle_gamma   90.00
#
_symmetry.space_group_name_H-M   'P 1'
#
loop_
_entity.id
_entity.type
_entity.pdbx_description
1 polymer ?
#
loop_
_entity_poly.entity_id
_entity_poly.type
_entity_poly.pdbx_seq_one_letter_code
_entity_poly.pdbx_strand_id
1 'polypeptide(L)'
;MFPQTTIFGEKYIRIGTDTMIGSNVALSAGMMPGQECFSDPVVSIGDRVLIGRGSGIVGHLSIVIEDDVWTGHNVYITDQNQDHVE
;
A
#
# COMPACT_ATOMS: atom_id res chain seq x y z
N MET A 1 19.33 8.57 10.14
CA MET A 1 17.93 8.12 10.26
C MET A 1 17.33 8.21 8.86
N PHE A 2 17.14 7.08 8.18
CA PHE A 2 16.50 7.06 6.85
C PHE A 2 15.04 7.48 7.02
N PRO A 3 14.44 8.27 6.10
CA PRO A 3 13.08 8.75 6.28
C PRO A 3 12.13 7.55 6.34
N GLN A 4 11.37 7.44 7.43
CA GLN A 4 10.40 6.36 7.61
C GLN A 4 9.40 6.42 6.44
N THR A 5 9.29 5.31 5.71
CA THR A 5 8.06 4.94 5.00
C THR A 5 6.89 5.33 5.90
N THR A 6 6.02 6.23 5.43
CA THR A 6 4.83 6.57 6.20
C THR A 6 3.90 5.37 6.09
N ILE A 7 3.78 4.62 7.18
CA ILE A 7 2.88 3.47 7.27
C ILE A 7 1.69 3.83 8.16
N PHE A 8 0.47 3.65 7.64
CA PHE A 8 -0.76 3.81 8.41
C PHE A 8 -1.59 2.53 8.35
N GLY A 9 -2.24 2.19 9.47
CA GLY A 9 -3.13 1.03 9.52
C GLY A 9 -2.41 -0.32 9.38
N GLU A 10 -1.17 -0.43 9.87
CA GLU A 10 -0.31 -1.62 9.78
C GLU A 10 -1.03 -2.95 10.07
N LYS A 11 -1.96 -2.97 11.04
CA LYS A 11 -2.77 -4.15 11.37
C LYS A 11 -3.59 -4.72 10.20
N TYR A 12 -3.92 -3.87 9.21
CA TYR A 12 -4.71 -4.20 8.03
C TYR A 12 -3.86 -4.39 6.77
N ILE A 13 -2.53 -4.41 6.91
CA ILE A 13 -1.59 -4.60 5.80
C ILE A 13 -0.94 -5.97 5.95
N ARG A 14 -0.95 -6.77 4.88
CA ARG A 14 -0.24 -8.05 4.81
C ARG A 14 0.75 -8.03 3.67
N ILE A 15 1.97 -8.51 3.95
CA ILE A 15 3.07 -8.59 3.01
C ILE A 15 3.59 -10.01 3.02
N GLY A 16 3.65 -10.63 1.84
CA GLY A 16 4.17 -11.96 1.62
C GLY A 16 5.69 -12.05 1.79
N THR A 17 6.19 -13.27 1.66
CA THR A 17 7.61 -13.61 1.79
C THR A 17 8.38 -13.18 0.54
N ASP A 18 9.67 -12.87 0.71
CA ASP A 18 10.56 -12.44 -0.38
C ASP A 18 10.10 -11.19 -1.15
N THR A 19 9.20 -10.40 -0.55
CA THR A 19 8.72 -9.12 -1.09
C THR A 19 9.66 -7.98 -0.72
N MET A 20 10.00 -7.16 -1.71
CA MET A 20 10.89 -6.02 -1.57
C MET A 20 10.12 -4.71 -1.72
N ILE A 21 10.19 -3.86 -0.68
CA ILE A 21 9.63 -2.52 -0.70
C ILE A 21 10.75 -1.50 -0.88
N GLY A 22 10.71 -0.76 -1.99
CA GLY A 22 11.68 0.28 -2.31
C GLY A 22 11.70 1.42 -1.29
N SER A 23 12.76 2.22 -1.32
CA SER A 23 12.87 3.40 -0.44
C SER A 23 11.74 4.42 -0.70
N ASN A 24 11.36 5.18 0.33
CA ASN A 24 10.37 6.25 0.24
C ASN A 24 8.99 5.79 -0.28
N VAL A 25 8.62 4.52 -0.09
CA VAL A 25 7.27 4.06 -0.37
C VAL A 25 6.32 4.60 0.71
N ALA A 26 5.08 4.90 0.35
CA ALA A 26 3.99 5.10 1.30
C ALA A 26 3.07 3.89 1.26
N LEU A 27 2.77 3.30 2.43
CA LEU A 27 1.85 2.17 2.57
C LEU A 27 0.75 2.55 3.55
N SER A 28 -0.50 2.65 3.10
CA SER A 28 -1.62 3.06 3.94
C SER A 28 -2.78 2.11 3.80
N ALA A 29 -3.28 1.62 4.93
CA ALA A 29 -4.61 1.05 5.07
C ALA A 29 -5.47 2.01 5.91
N GLY A 30 -6.50 2.57 5.28
CA GLY A 30 -7.29 3.66 5.84
C GLY A 30 -6.78 5.05 5.41
N MET A 31 -7.59 6.07 5.68
CA MET A 31 -7.34 7.46 5.24
C MET A 31 -6.80 8.35 6.35
N MET A 32 -6.98 7.95 7.61
CA MET A 32 -6.61 8.74 8.78
C MET A 32 -5.96 7.87 9.86
N PRO A 33 -5.02 8.42 10.67
CA PRO A 33 -4.45 7.70 11.81
C PRO A 33 -5.53 7.21 12.78
N GLY A 34 -5.44 5.95 13.19
CA GLY A 34 -6.37 5.35 14.16
C GLY A 34 -7.73 4.92 13.60
N GLN A 35 -7.96 5.06 12.29
CA GLN A 35 -9.19 4.58 11.65
C GLN A 35 -9.34 3.06 11.79
N GLU A 36 -10.54 2.61 12.16
CA GLU A 36 -10.95 1.21 11.98
C GLU A 36 -11.37 0.99 10.53
N CYS A 37 -10.72 0.05 9.86
CA CYS A 37 -11.00 -0.28 8.47
C CYS A 37 -12.15 -1.29 8.37
N PHE A 38 -12.90 -1.21 7.27
CA PHE A 38 -14.05 -2.09 7.02
C PHE A 38 -13.63 -3.53 6.65
N SER A 39 -12.39 -3.71 6.21
CA SER A 39 -11.82 -5.00 5.81
C SER A 39 -10.52 -5.27 6.56
N ASP A 40 -10.19 -6.55 6.71
CA ASP A 40 -8.89 -7.02 7.17
C ASP A 40 -8.50 -8.26 6.34
N PRO A 41 -7.51 -8.17 5.44
CA PRO A 41 -6.68 -6.99 5.15
C PRO A 41 -7.34 -5.97 4.21
N VAL A 42 -6.91 -4.70 4.32
CA VAL A 42 -7.19 -3.65 3.33
C VAL A 42 -6.16 -3.68 2.21
N VAL A 43 -4.89 -3.90 2.53
CA VAL A 43 -3.81 -4.01 1.56
C VAL A 43 -3.16 -5.38 1.71
N SER A 44 -3.25 -6.19 0.66
CA SER A 44 -2.55 -7.47 0.54
C SER A 44 -1.50 -7.38 -0.54
N ILE A 45 -0.25 -7.64 -0.18
CA ILE A 45 0.87 -7.79 -1.11
C ILE A 45 1.36 -9.23 -1.00
N GLY A 46 1.36 -9.95 -2.11
CA GLY A 46 1.75 -11.36 -2.22
C GLY A 46 3.25 -11.60 -2.03
N ASP A 47 3.68 -12.81 -2.39
CA ASP A 47 5.07 -13.24 -2.32
C ASP A 47 5.88 -12.75 -3.54
N ARG A 48 7.18 -12.52 -3.35
CA ARG A 48 8.13 -12.16 -4.43
C ARG A 48 7.73 -10.90 -5.23
N VAL A 49 7.03 -9.98 -4.57
CA VAL A 49 6.61 -8.70 -5.15
C VAL A 49 7.74 -7.67 -5.06
N LEU A 50 7.84 -6.80 -6.07
CA LEU A 50 8.73 -5.64 -6.04
C LEU A 50 7.92 -4.34 -6.11
N ILE A 51 7.92 -3.57 -5.01
CA ILE A 51 7.36 -2.22 -4.99
C ILE A 51 8.47 -1.21 -5.25
N GLY A 52 8.39 -0.49 -6.37
CA GLY A 52 9.41 0.47 -6.76
C GLY A 52 9.55 1.63 -5.77
N ARG A 53 10.76 2.22 -5.71
CA ARG A 53 11.05 3.42 -4.91
C ARG A 53 10.04 4.53 -5.20
N GLY A 54 9.63 5.24 -4.14
CA GLY A 54 8.78 6.43 -4.24
C GLY A 54 7.33 6.13 -4.59
N SER A 55 6.92 4.86 -4.62
CA SER A 55 5.54 4.45 -4.91
C SER A 55 4.61 4.66 -3.71
N GLY A 56 3.32 4.80 -3.97
CA GLY A 56 2.29 4.90 -2.93
C GLY A 56 1.23 3.82 -3.13
N ILE A 57 0.98 3.01 -2.09
CA ILE A 57 -0.10 2.04 -2.04
C ILE A 57 -1.05 2.48 -0.92
N VAL A 58 -2.22 3.00 -1.29
CA VAL A 58 -3.16 3.65 -0.37
C VAL A 58 -4.53 3.03 -0.54
N GLY A 59 -4.87 2.10 0.35
CA GLY A 59 -6.14 1.36 0.32
C GLY A 59 -7.16 1.90 1.32
N HIS A 60 -8.42 1.92 0.92
CA HIS A 60 -9.59 2.24 1.75
C HIS A 60 -10.48 1.03 2.01
N LEU A 61 -10.70 0.19 0.99
CA LEU A 61 -11.58 -0.98 1.01
C LEU A 61 -10.81 -2.27 0.72
N SER A 62 -10.16 -2.41 -0.43
CA SER A 62 -9.36 -3.58 -0.76
C SER A 62 -8.42 -3.30 -1.94
N ILE A 63 -7.12 -3.47 -1.70
CA ILE A 63 -6.08 -3.58 -2.71
C ILE A 63 -5.42 -4.95 -2.56
N VAL A 64 -5.32 -5.67 -3.67
CA VAL A 64 -4.61 -6.96 -3.75
C VAL A 64 -3.57 -6.87 -4.86
N ILE A 65 -2.30 -7.00 -4.48
CA ILE A 65 -1.17 -7.17 -5.40
C ILE A 65 -0.74 -8.63 -5.23
N GLU A 66 -1.02 -9.44 -6.24
CA GLU A 66 -0.70 -10.88 -6.23
C GLU A 66 0.80 -11.15 -6.33
N ASP A 67 1.15 -12.42 -6.19
CA ASP A 67 2.50 -12.94 -6.31
C ASP A 67 3.21 -12.51 -7.61
N ASP A 68 4.54 -12.39 -7.54
CA ASP A 68 5.42 -12.16 -8.69
C ASP A 68 5.14 -10.86 -9.49
N VAL A 69 4.44 -9.90 -8.87
CA VAL A 69 4.17 -8.58 -9.48
C VAL A 69 5.29 -7.59 -9.21
N TRP A 70 5.78 -6.92 -10.27
CA TRP A 70 6.80 -5.89 -10.16
C TRP A 70 6.27 -4.55 -10.65
N THR A 71 6.34 -3.54 -9.78
CA THR A 71 5.98 -2.17 -10.12
C THR A 71 7.21 -1.35 -10.48
N GLY A 72 7.03 -0.37 -11.37
CA GLY A 72 8.03 0.67 -11.59
C GLY A 72 8.20 1.60 -10.39
N HIS A 73 9.14 2.53 -10.48
CA HIS A 73 9.29 3.59 -9.49
C HIS A 73 8.19 4.65 -9.63
N ASN A 74 7.79 5.24 -8.51
CA ASN A 74 6.80 6.32 -8.44
C ASN A 74 5.41 5.91 -9.00
N VAL A 75 5.01 4.66 -8.75
CA VAL A 75 3.66 4.17 -9.08
C VAL A 75 2.72 4.51 -7.93
N TYR A 76 1.51 4.96 -8.24
CA TYR A 76 0.46 5.22 -7.25
C TYR A 76 -0.73 4.29 -7.48
N ILE A 77 -1.08 3.50 -6.46
CA ILE A 77 -2.19 2.55 -6.46
C ILE A 77 -3.13 2.93 -5.33
N THR A 78 -4.39 3.22 -5.68
CA THR A 78 -5.47 3.55 -4.76
C THR A 78 -6.76 2.92 -5.25
N ASP A 79 -7.60 2.46 -4.32
CA ASP A 79 -8.98 2.03 -4.59
C ASP A 79 -10.01 3.13 -4.25
N GLN A 80 -9.54 4.23 -3.67
CA GLN A 80 -10.31 5.46 -3.51
C GLN A 80 -10.17 6.31 -4.77
N ASN A 81 -11.31 6.60 -5.39
CA ASN A 81 -11.40 7.65 -6.41
C ASN A 81 -11.68 9.00 -5.73
N GLN A 82 -11.04 10.06 -6.22
CA GLN A 82 -11.43 11.43 -5.89
C GLN A 82 -12.37 11.90 -7.00
N ASP A 83 -13.66 11.59 -6.88
CA ASP A 83 -14.66 12.09 -7.82
C ASP A 83 -14.73 13.63 -7.67
N HIS A 84 -14.04 14.37 -8.53
CA HIS A 84 -14.37 15.77 -8.75
C HIS A 84 -15.61 15.79 -9.64
N VAL A 85 -16.78 15.86 -9.02
CA VAL A 85 -17.99 16.22 -9.75
C VAL A 85 -17.89 17.72 -9.99
N GLU A 86 -17.58 18.14 -11.23
CA GLU A 86 -17.85 19.53 -11.67
C GLU A 86 -19.36 19.84 -11.60
#